data_AF-A0AAE2ZLR4-F1
#
_entry.id   AF-A0AAE2ZLR4-F1
#
_cell.length_a   1.000
_cell.length_b   1.000
_cell.length_c   1.000
_cell.angle_alpha   90.00
_cell.angle_beta   90.00
_cell.angle_gamma   90.00
#
_symmetry.space_group_name_H-M   'P 1'
#
loop_
_entity.id
_entity.type
_entity.pdbx_description
1 polymer ?
#
loop_
_entity_poly.entity_id
_entity_poly.type
_entity_poly.pdbx_seq_one_letter_code
_entity_poly.pdbx_strand_id
1 'polypeptide(L)'
;MPYDKACEPSGGAAADDNNFEILLLHDSNITPVLQFCNSRICLCALYCSGNFRMNGFRLALASAMFCLTCISALADATWSLKKTDVAAYESLLKPEQKPDSRDPLPDGALAASNDGGDIEEAWYERPTSRYQHGILGDAIEASVLAVRLQNGETEKLELPNTEVFEDRTPRIHDLDGDGSAEVVTIRSSVHRGASVSVYGLREGRLVQIAATKFIGRPNRWLNVAGIEDYVGNGGFQIAYVQTPHIGGVLKLVELREGKLKNRAEAGGFSNHFIGSRKMGLSASGDFNQDGRLDLALPDADRKALRIVTLAGDVWANVAAFQLPARIDKDMLVDTGPDGQSVVIGLENGEYYRLKYAK
;
A
#
# COMPACT_ATOMS: atom_id res chain seq x y z
N MET A 1 23.28 48.53 -2.33
CA MET A 1 23.77 48.89 -3.69
C MET A 1 25.28 48.67 -3.71
N PRO A 2 25.81 48.00 -4.75
CA PRO A 2 26.02 46.57 -4.65
C PRO A 2 27.37 46.10 -5.21
N TYR A 3 27.73 44.84 -4.96
CA TYR A 3 28.24 44.00 -6.04
C TYR A 3 27.57 42.63 -5.93
N ASP A 4 26.58 42.47 -6.80
CA ASP A 4 25.95 41.22 -7.17
C ASP A 4 26.95 40.30 -7.87
N LYS A 5 26.79 38.98 -7.70
CA LYS A 5 26.82 38.04 -8.82
C LYS A 5 26.14 36.73 -8.43
N ALA A 6 24.90 36.61 -8.88
CA ALA A 6 24.22 35.34 -9.09
C ALA A 6 24.90 34.57 -10.23
N CYS A 7 24.97 33.25 -10.12
CA CYS A 7 25.12 32.37 -11.27
C CYS A 7 23.77 31.69 -11.52
N GLU A 8 23.10 32.10 -12.59
CA GLU A 8 22.03 31.31 -13.22
C GLU A 8 22.64 30.17 -14.07
N PRO A 9 21.95 29.04 -14.23
CA PRO A 9 22.36 28.00 -15.17
C PRO A 9 21.84 28.32 -16.59
N SER A 10 22.75 28.63 -17.52
CA SER A 10 22.45 28.63 -18.96
C SER A 10 22.44 27.21 -19.50
N GLY A 11 21.41 26.88 -20.27
CA GLY A 11 21.06 25.52 -20.65
C GLY A 11 21.95 24.78 -21.67
N GLY A 12 21.69 23.48 -21.74
CA GLY A 12 21.61 22.70 -22.97
C GLY A 12 22.91 22.10 -23.52
N ALA A 13 23.28 20.92 -23.02
CA ALA A 13 23.83 19.84 -23.86
C ALA A 13 23.64 18.49 -23.14
N ALA A 14 23.10 17.51 -23.86
CA ALA A 14 23.04 16.12 -23.43
C ALA A 14 24.45 15.55 -23.29
N ALA A 15 24.70 14.75 -22.26
CA ALA A 15 25.90 13.91 -22.18
C ALA A 15 25.64 12.63 -21.39
N ASP A 16 25.91 11.55 -22.10
CA ASP A 16 26.03 10.13 -21.75
C ASP A 16 26.55 9.76 -20.35
N ASP A 17 26.14 8.56 -19.95
CA ASP A 17 26.61 7.80 -18.80
C ASP A 17 28.15 7.64 -18.76
N ASN A 18 28.70 7.72 -17.53
CA ASN A 18 30.08 7.41 -17.10
C ASN A 18 31.17 8.52 -17.15
N ASN A 19 31.04 9.58 -16.35
CA ASN A 19 32.20 10.42 -15.99
C ASN A 19 32.37 10.60 -14.48
N PHE A 20 33.57 10.29 -13.99
CA PHE A 20 34.03 10.54 -12.62
C PHE A 20 34.49 12.01 -12.49
N GLU A 21 33.96 12.77 -11.53
CA GLU A 21 34.55 14.07 -11.14
C GLU A 21 35.63 13.85 -10.07
N ILE A 22 36.85 14.34 -10.35
CA ILE A 22 37.94 14.43 -9.38
C ILE A 22 37.92 15.85 -8.79
N LEU A 23 37.53 15.98 -7.52
CA LEU A 23 37.66 17.24 -6.78
C LEU A 23 39.05 17.32 -6.14
N LEU A 24 39.91 18.21 -6.64
CA LEU A 24 41.18 18.54 -6.00
C LEU A 24 40.98 19.75 -5.07
N LEU A 25 40.97 19.51 -3.75
CA LEU A 25 41.05 20.59 -2.77
C LEU A 25 42.51 20.99 -2.58
N HIS A 26 42.85 22.21 -2.99
CA HIS A 26 44.17 22.79 -2.72
C HIS A 26 44.12 23.54 -1.39
N ASP A 27 44.71 22.94 -0.34
CA ASP A 27 45.15 23.69 0.82
C ASP A 27 46.57 23.22 1.20
N SER A 28 47.50 24.17 1.24
CA SER A 28 48.93 23.93 1.36
C SER A 28 49.32 23.56 2.79
N ASN A 29 49.15 22.29 3.17
CA ASN A 29 50.00 21.51 4.10
C ASN A 29 49.45 20.10 4.44
N ILE A 30 48.62 19.48 3.60
CA ILE A 30 48.11 18.11 3.83
C ILE A 30 48.35 17.26 2.58
N THR A 31 48.88 16.04 2.76
CA THR A 31 49.07 15.01 1.72
C THR A 31 47.74 14.73 1.00
N PRO A 32 47.70 14.56 -0.33
CA PRO A 32 46.44 14.41 -1.05
C PRO A 32 45.70 13.14 -0.61
N VAL A 33 44.45 13.31 -0.18
CA VAL A 33 43.50 12.22 0.05
C VAL A 33 42.76 11.98 -1.26
N LEU A 34 42.89 10.80 -1.87
CA LEU A 34 42.00 10.40 -2.96
C LEU A 34 40.65 10.01 -2.34
N GLN A 35 39.61 10.77 -2.64
CA GLN A 35 38.24 10.49 -2.22
C GLN A 35 37.46 9.95 -3.42
N PHE A 36 37.08 8.67 -3.36
CA PHE A 36 36.10 8.10 -4.28
C PHE A 36 34.74 8.10 -3.61
N CYS A 37 33.76 8.79 -4.20
CA CYS A 37 32.40 8.85 -3.67
C CYS A 37 31.47 8.15 -4.66
N ASN A 38 30.85 7.05 -4.24
CA ASN A 38 29.60 6.57 -4.81
C ASN A 38 28.62 6.36 -3.65
N SER A 39 27.32 6.49 -3.91
CA SER A 39 26.23 6.94 -3.01
C SER A 39 26.00 6.17 -1.69
N ARG A 40 26.87 5.24 -1.27
CA ARG A 40 26.71 4.48 -0.02
C ARG A 40 27.98 4.19 0.81
N ILE A 41 29.22 4.50 0.39
CA ILE A 41 30.43 4.28 1.22
C ILE A 41 31.53 5.33 0.95
N CYS A 42 32.14 5.89 2.01
CA CYS A 42 33.39 6.67 1.94
C CYS A 42 34.57 5.79 2.39
N LEU A 43 35.54 5.55 1.51
CA LEU A 43 36.82 4.93 1.86
C LEU A 43 37.88 6.03 2.06
N CYS A 44 38.42 6.16 3.28
CA CYS A 44 39.58 7.02 3.55
C CYS A 44 40.85 6.15 3.56
N ALA A 45 41.72 6.32 2.56
CA ALA A 45 43.08 5.79 2.62
C ALA A 45 44.03 6.89 3.12
N LEU A 46 44.55 6.76 4.35
CA LEU A 46 45.63 7.61 4.83
C LEU A 46 46.98 7.08 4.34
N TYR A 47 47.68 7.85 3.51
CA TYR A 47 49.09 7.64 3.19
C TYR A 47 49.96 8.37 4.23
N CYS A 48 50.61 7.62 5.12
CA CYS A 48 51.67 8.14 5.98
C CYS A 48 53.02 8.03 5.26
N SER A 49 53.52 9.12 4.69
CA SER A 49 54.91 9.24 4.22
C SER A 49 55.75 9.97 5.29
N GLY A 50 56.41 9.20 6.16
CA GLY A 50 57.41 9.73 7.08
C GLY A 50 58.78 9.85 6.39
N ASN A 51 59.29 11.07 6.21
CA ASN A 51 60.68 11.29 5.78
C ASN A 51 61.61 11.20 7.01
N PHE A 52 62.25 10.05 7.20
CA PHE A 52 63.34 9.91 8.17
C PHE A 52 64.69 9.99 7.45
N ARG A 53 65.45 11.07 7.66
CA ARG A 53 66.85 11.19 7.23
C ARG A 53 67.77 10.76 8.37
N MET A 54 68.44 9.61 8.23
CA MET A 54 69.74 9.35 8.85
C MET A 54 70.58 8.44 7.94
N ASN A 55 71.90 8.68 7.98
CA ASN A 55 72.91 8.21 7.04
C ASN A 55 73.01 6.69 6.88
N GLY A 56 73.13 6.25 5.62
CA GLY A 56 73.88 5.06 5.22
C GLY A 56 73.32 3.71 5.67
N PHE A 57 72.42 3.13 4.87
CA PHE A 57 72.38 1.73 4.39
C PHE A 57 70.98 1.49 3.81
N ARG A 58 70.90 1.04 2.55
CA ARG A 58 69.62 0.68 1.92
C ARG A 58 69.18 -0.69 2.44
N LEU A 59 68.12 -0.72 3.25
CA LEU A 59 67.28 -1.91 3.45
C LEU A 59 65.82 -1.47 3.34
N ALA A 60 65.16 -1.82 2.23
CA ALA A 60 63.74 -1.60 2.06
C ALA A 60 62.98 -2.69 2.82
N LEU A 61 62.57 -2.41 4.07
CA LEU A 61 61.52 -3.18 4.73
C LEU A 61 60.18 -2.49 4.41
N ALA A 62 59.41 -3.10 3.51
CA ALA A 62 58.00 -2.79 3.36
C ALA A 62 57.26 -3.40 4.57
N SER A 63 57.00 -2.60 5.60
CA SER A 63 56.09 -2.99 6.68
C SER A 63 54.66 -2.95 6.16
N ALA A 64 54.14 -4.12 5.75
CA ALA A 64 52.73 -4.30 5.47
C ALA A 64 51.94 -4.15 6.77
N MET A 65 51.27 -3.01 6.90
CA MET A 65 50.36 -2.67 7.98
C MET A 65 49.11 -3.54 7.82
N PHE A 66 48.90 -4.52 8.70
CA PHE A 66 47.67 -5.30 8.78
C PHE A 66 46.55 -4.37 9.27
N CYS A 67 45.88 -3.69 8.34
CA CYS A 67 44.62 -3.04 8.62
C CYS A 67 43.58 -4.17 8.75
N LEU A 68 43.27 -4.56 9.98
CA LEU A 68 42.11 -5.41 10.27
C LEU A 68 40.88 -4.65 9.75
N THR A 69 40.42 -4.98 8.54
CA THR A 69 39.13 -4.56 8.04
C THR A 69 38.08 -5.19 8.96
N CYS A 70 37.50 -4.40 9.85
CA CYS A 70 36.17 -4.69 10.36
C CYS A 70 35.23 -4.67 9.15
N ILE A 71 35.08 -5.82 8.49
CA ILE A 71 33.93 -6.08 7.64
C ILE A 71 32.79 -6.25 8.62
N SER A 72 32.17 -5.13 9.02
CA SER A 72 30.79 -5.18 9.46
C SER A 72 30.03 -5.78 8.29
N ALA A 73 29.64 -7.05 8.42
CA ALA A 73 28.63 -7.63 7.54
C ALA A 73 27.37 -6.80 7.76
N LEU A 74 27.18 -5.76 6.96
CA LEU A 74 25.85 -5.26 6.67
C LEU A 74 25.18 -6.45 5.98
N ALA A 75 24.25 -7.11 6.68
CA ALA A 75 23.34 -8.00 6.00
C ALA A 75 22.72 -7.17 4.88
N ASP A 76 22.91 -7.58 3.62
CA ASP A 76 22.18 -6.95 2.54
C ASP A 76 20.71 -7.25 2.79
N ALA A 77 19.94 -6.19 3.01
CA ALA A 77 18.52 -6.33 3.23
C ALA A 77 17.90 -7.01 2.01
N THR A 78 17.23 -8.14 2.21
CA THR A 78 16.79 -9.01 1.12
C THR A 78 15.35 -9.45 1.31
N TRP A 79 14.62 -9.43 0.20
CA TRP A 79 13.31 -10.04 0.10
C TRP A 79 13.45 -11.55 -0.06
N SER A 80 12.61 -12.28 0.67
CA SER A 80 12.53 -13.74 0.61
C SER A 80 11.09 -14.14 0.32
N LEU A 81 10.83 -14.62 -0.90
CA LEU A 81 9.58 -15.29 -1.26
C LEU A 81 9.77 -16.81 -1.16
N LYS A 82 9.10 -17.45 -0.21
CA LYS A 82 9.22 -18.90 0.05
C LYS A 82 7.87 -19.57 -0.02
N LYS A 83 7.83 -20.81 -0.51
CA LYS A 83 6.64 -21.66 -0.40
C LYS A 83 6.26 -21.84 1.07
N THR A 84 4.97 -21.85 1.34
CA THR A 84 4.37 -22.21 2.63
C THR A 84 3.22 -23.20 2.37
N ASP A 85 2.63 -23.76 3.42
CA ASP A 85 1.49 -24.64 3.30
C ASP A 85 0.14 -23.94 3.54
N VAL A 86 -0.93 -24.67 3.22
CA VAL A 86 -2.31 -24.22 3.40
C VAL A 86 -2.68 -24.02 4.87
N ALA A 87 -2.10 -24.80 5.79
CA ALA A 87 -2.43 -24.70 7.22
C ALA A 87 -1.91 -23.37 7.80
N ALA A 88 -0.71 -22.95 7.40
CA ALA A 88 -0.17 -21.63 7.74
C ALA A 88 -1.06 -20.51 7.20
N TYR A 89 -1.54 -20.62 5.95
CA TYR A 89 -2.48 -19.67 5.38
C TYR A 89 -3.81 -19.63 6.15
N GLU A 90 -4.42 -20.79 6.39
CA GLU A 90 -5.72 -20.90 7.07
C GLU A 90 -5.65 -20.44 8.53
N SER A 91 -4.52 -20.59 9.20
CA SER A 91 -4.33 -20.11 10.58
C SER A 91 -4.42 -18.58 10.71
N LEU A 92 -4.22 -17.85 9.62
CA LEU A 92 -4.29 -16.38 9.57
C LEU A 92 -5.67 -15.88 9.14
N LEU A 93 -6.56 -16.77 8.66
CA LEU A 93 -7.91 -16.38 8.27
C LEU A 93 -8.72 -16.00 9.50
N LYS A 94 -9.36 -14.84 9.42
CA LYS A 94 -10.37 -14.42 10.39
C LYS A 94 -11.74 -14.87 9.87
N PRO A 95 -12.50 -15.66 10.64
CA PRO A 95 -13.86 -16.02 10.25
C PRO A 95 -14.73 -14.78 10.05
N GLU A 96 -15.46 -14.73 8.93
CA GLU A 96 -16.48 -13.70 8.72
C GLU A 96 -17.58 -13.84 9.78
N GLN A 97 -17.87 -12.75 10.48
CA GLN A 97 -19.00 -12.69 11.40
C GLN A 97 -20.28 -12.38 10.64
N LYS A 98 -21.42 -12.93 11.08
CA LYS A 98 -22.73 -12.63 10.49
C LYS A 98 -23.46 -11.60 11.35
N PRO A 99 -24.16 -10.63 10.73
CA PRO A 99 -24.96 -9.67 11.47
C PRO A 99 -26.17 -10.36 12.11
N ASP A 100 -26.59 -9.87 13.27
CA ASP A 100 -27.92 -10.17 13.83
C ASP A 100 -28.97 -9.35 13.09
N SER A 101 -29.37 -9.82 11.91
CA SER A 101 -30.39 -9.20 11.08
C SER A 101 -31.40 -10.24 10.59
N ARG A 102 -32.64 -9.80 10.39
CA ARG A 102 -33.72 -10.62 9.83
C ARG A 102 -33.68 -10.70 8.30
N ASP A 103 -32.96 -9.80 7.65
CA ASP A 103 -32.88 -9.72 6.19
C ASP A 103 -31.46 -9.32 5.72
N PRO A 104 -30.40 -10.03 6.18
CA PRO A 104 -29.03 -9.71 5.80
C PRO A 104 -28.77 -10.09 4.34
N LEU A 105 -27.79 -9.44 3.72
CA LEU A 105 -27.21 -9.94 2.48
C LEU A 105 -26.72 -11.40 2.73
N PRO A 106 -27.15 -12.41 1.95
CA PRO A 106 -26.97 -13.82 2.31
C PRO A 106 -25.51 -14.22 2.52
N ASP A 107 -24.64 -13.73 1.66
CA ASP A 107 -23.20 -13.92 1.72
C ASP A 107 -22.47 -12.71 2.33
N GLY A 108 -23.19 -11.69 2.80
CA GLY A 108 -22.59 -10.53 3.45
C GLY A 108 -22.02 -10.87 4.83
N ALA A 109 -21.10 -10.03 5.30
CA ALA A 109 -20.54 -10.15 6.64
C ALA A 109 -20.72 -8.85 7.45
N LEU A 110 -20.57 -9.00 8.75
CA LEU A 110 -20.54 -7.92 9.73
C LEU A 110 -19.16 -7.27 9.74
N ALA A 111 -19.12 -5.95 9.61
CA ALA A 111 -17.96 -5.14 9.93
C ALA A 111 -18.06 -4.68 11.39
N ALA A 112 -16.94 -4.74 12.12
CA ALA A 112 -16.83 -4.20 13.47
C ALA A 112 -15.72 -3.13 13.49
N SER A 113 -15.97 -2.02 14.17
CA SER A 113 -15.01 -0.93 14.33
C SER A 113 -13.83 -1.38 15.19
N ASN A 114 -12.61 -1.07 14.75
CA ASN A 114 -11.40 -1.19 15.57
C ASN A 114 -10.96 0.17 16.15
N ASP A 115 -11.51 1.27 15.64
CA ASP A 115 -11.09 2.64 15.96
C ASP A 115 -11.91 3.23 17.13
N GLY A 116 -13.01 2.56 17.51
CA GLY A 116 -14.00 3.08 18.45
C GLY A 116 -15.01 3.99 17.74
N GLY A 117 -15.46 5.03 18.45
CA GLY A 117 -16.39 6.03 17.91
C GLY A 117 -17.86 5.71 18.12
N ASP A 118 -18.70 6.40 17.35
CA ASP A 118 -20.16 6.38 17.42
C ASP A 118 -20.80 5.19 16.69
N ILE A 119 -20.13 4.62 15.69
CA ILE A 119 -20.55 3.42 14.95
C ILE A 119 -19.69 2.21 15.36
N GLU A 120 -20.31 1.20 15.97
CA GLU A 120 -19.62 -0.03 16.40
C GLU A 120 -19.60 -1.10 15.32
N GLU A 121 -20.69 -1.25 14.57
CA GLU A 121 -20.84 -2.29 13.57
C GLU A 121 -21.59 -1.80 12.34
N ALA A 122 -21.34 -2.44 11.20
CA ALA A 122 -22.03 -2.16 9.94
C ALA A 122 -22.22 -3.43 9.12
N TRP A 123 -23.36 -3.53 8.44
CA TRP A 123 -23.67 -4.64 7.55
C TRP A 123 -24.66 -4.24 6.46
N TYR A 124 -24.81 -5.10 5.47
CA TYR A 124 -25.74 -4.92 4.36
C TYR A 124 -27.03 -5.73 4.56
N GLU A 125 -28.17 -5.14 4.17
CA GLU A 125 -29.50 -5.75 4.27
C GLU A 125 -30.31 -5.56 2.97
N ARG A 126 -31.46 -6.25 2.93
CA ARG A 126 -32.48 -6.19 1.87
C ARG A 126 -31.89 -6.59 0.52
N PRO A 127 -31.60 -7.89 0.35
CA PRO A 127 -31.03 -8.44 -0.88
C PRO A 127 -31.95 -8.13 -2.07
N THR A 128 -31.37 -7.76 -3.20
CA THR A 128 -32.12 -7.35 -4.39
C THR A 128 -31.42 -7.79 -5.67
N SER A 129 -32.21 -8.10 -6.70
CA SER A 129 -31.74 -8.47 -8.03
C SER A 129 -31.88 -7.33 -9.06
N ARG A 130 -32.04 -6.08 -8.60
CA ARG A 130 -32.25 -4.90 -9.46
C ARG A 130 -31.03 -4.50 -10.28
N TYR A 131 -29.85 -5.01 -9.93
CA TYR A 131 -28.60 -4.78 -10.64
C TYR A 131 -27.89 -6.12 -10.87
N GLN A 132 -28.01 -6.66 -12.07
CA GLN A 132 -27.57 -8.02 -12.40
C GLN A 132 -26.16 -8.00 -13.02
N HIS A 133 -25.18 -7.47 -12.29
CA HIS A 133 -23.80 -7.46 -12.78
C HIS A 133 -23.10 -8.80 -12.57
N GLY A 134 -23.30 -9.47 -11.43
CA GLY A 134 -22.78 -10.82 -11.24
C GLY A 134 -21.34 -10.90 -10.74
N ILE A 135 -20.71 -9.75 -10.40
CA ILE A 135 -19.25 -9.68 -10.33
C ILE A 135 -18.67 -10.47 -9.17
N LEU A 136 -19.43 -10.61 -8.08
CA LEU A 136 -19.07 -11.34 -6.87
C LEU A 136 -19.57 -12.80 -6.87
N GLY A 137 -20.07 -13.29 -8.00
CA GLY A 137 -20.44 -14.70 -8.17
C GLY A 137 -21.94 -15.01 -7.99
N ASP A 138 -22.75 -14.03 -7.60
CA ASP A 138 -24.19 -14.00 -7.89
C ASP A 138 -24.58 -12.59 -8.35
N ALA A 139 -25.86 -12.45 -8.70
CA ALA A 139 -26.48 -11.19 -9.11
C ALA A 139 -27.39 -10.62 -8.01
N ILE A 140 -27.02 -10.81 -6.74
CA ILE A 140 -27.74 -10.34 -5.56
C ILE A 140 -26.89 -9.30 -4.85
N GLU A 141 -27.41 -8.08 -4.79
CA GLU A 141 -26.75 -6.95 -4.14
C GLU A 141 -27.63 -6.43 -3.00
N ALA A 142 -27.11 -5.56 -2.15
CA ALA A 142 -27.89 -4.98 -1.06
C ALA A 142 -28.50 -3.62 -1.43
N SER A 143 -29.70 -3.33 -0.91
CA SER A 143 -30.31 -1.99 -1.00
C SER A 143 -30.14 -1.16 0.26
N VAL A 144 -29.78 -1.76 1.39
CA VAL A 144 -29.66 -1.08 2.69
C VAL A 144 -28.26 -1.27 3.28
N LEU A 145 -27.72 -0.17 3.80
CA LEU A 145 -26.63 -0.15 4.76
C LEU A 145 -27.24 0.03 6.16
N ALA A 146 -26.93 -0.88 7.07
CA ALA A 146 -27.30 -0.78 8.47
C ALA A 146 -26.05 -0.58 9.31
N VAL A 147 -26.16 0.22 10.37
CA VAL A 147 -25.09 0.45 11.35
C VAL A 147 -25.65 0.30 12.76
N ARG A 148 -24.90 -0.37 13.64
CA ARG A 148 -25.18 -0.36 15.08
C ARG A 148 -24.30 0.70 15.74
N LEU A 149 -24.95 1.55 16.50
CA LEU A 149 -24.32 2.64 17.23
C LEU A 149 -23.85 2.19 18.61
N GLN A 150 -22.95 2.96 19.22
CA GLN A 150 -22.43 2.68 20.56
C GLN A 150 -23.51 2.63 21.66
N ASN A 151 -24.62 3.35 21.46
CA ASN A 151 -25.77 3.32 22.37
C ASN A 151 -26.67 2.08 22.18
N GLY A 152 -26.34 1.18 21.26
CA GLY A 152 -27.10 -0.03 20.91
C GLY A 152 -28.21 0.19 19.88
N GLU A 153 -28.48 1.43 19.46
CA GLU A 153 -29.46 1.73 18.41
C GLU A 153 -28.94 1.30 17.03
N THR A 154 -29.87 1.06 16.10
CA THR A 154 -29.53 0.71 14.71
C THR A 154 -30.10 1.74 13.77
N GLU A 155 -29.23 2.41 13.03
CA GLU A 155 -29.60 3.32 11.95
C GLU A 155 -29.46 2.61 10.60
N LYS A 156 -30.32 2.99 9.64
CA LYS A 156 -30.37 2.36 8.32
C LYS A 156 -30.48 3.41 7.23
N LEU A 157 -29.77 3.19 6.14
CA LEU A 157 -29.85 3.98 4.93
C LEU A 157 -30.24 3.08 3.75
N GLU A 158 -31.36 3.39 3.11
CA GLU A 158 -31.82 2.72 1.90
C GLU A 158 -31.45 3.53 0.65
N LEU A 159 -30.84 2.85 -0.32
CA LEU A 159 -30.52 3.43 -1.61
C LEU A 159 -31.75 3.48 -2.52
N PRO A 160 -31.83 4.48 -3.43
CA PRO A 160 -32.88 4.53 -4.44
C PRO A 160 -32.86 3.27 -5.33
N ASN A 161 -33.97 2.97 -5.99
CA ASN A 161 -34.11 1.79 -6.86
C ASN A 161 -33.16 1.72 -8.07
N THR A 162 -32.40 2.79 -8.32
CA THR A 162 -31.39 2.89 -9.38
C THR A 162 -29.97 2.65 -8.90
N GLU A 163 -29.77 2.30 -7.63
CA GLU A 163 -28.45 2.09 -7.03
C GLU A 163 -28.44 0.86 -6.11
N VAL A 164 -27.28 0.26 -5.87
CA VAL A 164 -27.09 -0.87 -4.93
C VAL A 164 -25.75 -0.71 -4.22
N PHE A 165 -25.57 -1.38 -3.08
CA PHE A 165 -24.25 -1.65 -2.54
C PHE A 165 -23.73 -2.94 -3.19
N GLU A 166 -22.69 -2.82 -4.02
CA GLU A 166 -22.09 -3.93 -4.77
C GLU A 166 -20.81 -4.40 -4.05
N ASP A 167 -21.01 -5.01 -2.89
CA ASP A 167 -19.99 -5.32 -1.88
C ASP A 167 -20.55 -6.34 -0.86
N ARG A 168 -19.68 -7.07 -0.15
CA ARG A 168 -20.09 -8.08 0.86
C ARG A 168 -19.99 -7.58 2.30
N THR A 169 -19.06 -6.67 2.57
CA THR A 169 -18.78 -6.21 3.93
C THR A 169 -18.37 -4.74 3.88
N PRO A 170 -19.10 -3.83 4.54
CA PRO A 170 -18.66 -2.44 4.69
C PRO A 170 -17.30 -2.38 5.42
N ARG A 171 -16.60 -1.24 5.35
CA ARG A 171 -15.40 -1.00 6.17
C ARG A 171 -15.64 0.19 7.07
N ILE A 172 -15.26 0.10 8.33
CA ILE A 172 -15.47 1.15 9.33
C ILE A 172 -14.11 1.71 9.74
N HIS A 173 -13.93 3.03 9.59
CA HIS A 173 -12.73 3.74 10.00
C HIS A 173 -13.05 5.18 10.38
N ASP A 174 -12.34 5.74 11.37
CA ASP A 174 -12.28 7.19 11.57
C ASP A 174 -11.35 7.79 10.50
N LEU A 175 -11.92 8.24 9.39
CA LEU A 175 -11.15 8.58 8.19
C LEU A 175 -10.42 9.92 8.33
N ASP A 176 -11.01 10.87 9.04
CA ASP A 176 -10.46 12.22 9.19
C ASP A 176 -9.88 12.52 10.59
N GLY A 177 -9.97 11.56 11.52
CA GLY A 177 -9.34 11.59 12.83
C GLY A 177 -10.10 12.44 13.86
N ASP A 178 -11.41 12.64 13.65
CA ASP A 178 -12.25 13.47 14.53
C ASP A 178 -12.85 12.70 15.72
N GLY A 179 -12.64 11.37 15.78
CA GLY A 179 -13.13 10.47 16.81
C GLY A 179 -14.50 9.87 16.53
N SER A 180 -15.18 10.28 15.46
CA SER A 180 -16.37 9.62 14.91
C SER A 180 -15.97 8.67 13.79
N ALA A 181 -16.69 7.57 13.64
CA ALA A 181 -16.36 6.56 12.63
C ALA A 181 -17.17 6.78 11.35
N GLU A 182 -16.52 6.60 10.21
CA GLU A 182 -17.16 6.52 8.90
C GLU A 182 -17.27 5.08 8.40
N VAL A 183 -18.28 4.85 7.57
CA VAL A 183 -18.48 3.59 6.84
C VAL A 183 -18.19 3.79 5.36
N VAL A 184 -17.18 3.08 4.87
CA VAL A 184 -16.79 3.01 3.46
C VAL A 184 -17.50 1.85 2.78
N THR A 185 -18.09 2.12 1.61
CA THR A 185 -18.82 1.16 0.80
C THR A 185 -18.49 1.31 -0.69
N ILE A 186 -18.84 0.29 -1.48
CA ILE A 186 -18.92 0.39 -2.94
C ILE A 186 -20.39 0.50 -3.36
N ARG A 187 -20.76 1.69 -3.86
CA ARG A 187 -22.11 1.95 -4.37
C ARG A 187 -22.13 1.94 -5.88
N SER A 188 -23.02 1.15 -6.48
CA SER A 188 -23.17 1.03 -7.93
C SER A 188 -24.50 1.57 -8.42
N SER A 189 -24.44 2.40 -9.46
CA SER A 189 -25.61 2.90 -10.18
C SER A 189 -25.89 2.05 -11.43
N VAL A 190 -27.16 1.71 -11.64
CA VAL A 190 -27.63 0.97 -12.83
C VAL A 190 -27.38 1.71 -14.15
N HIS A 191 -26.99 2.99 -14.09
CA HIS A 191 -26.69 3.82 -15.27
C HIS A 191 -25.25 4.33 -15.31
N ARG A 192 -24.57 4.43 -14.17
CA ARG A 192 -23.31 5.19 -14.04
C ARG A 192 -22.14 4.36 -13.51
N GLY A 193 -22.35 3.12 -13.09
CA GLY A 193 -21.31 2.26 -12.53
C GLY A 193 -21.05 2.55 -11.06
N ALA A 194 -19.91 2.09 -10.56
CA ALA A 194 -19.54 2.15 -9.15
C ALA A 194 -18.92 3.49 -8.71
N SER A 195 -18.97 3.72 -7.40
CA SER A 195 -18.36 4.82 -6.66
C SER A 195 -17.93 4.32 -5.29
N VAL A 196 -16.78 4.80 -4.79
CA VAL A 196 -16.51 4.77 -3.34
C VAL A 196 -17.44 5.79 -2.69
N SER A 197 -18.19 5.35 -1.68
CA SER A 197 -19.11 6.20 -0.91
C SER A 197 -18.82 6.06 0.57
N VAL A 198 -18.82 7.20 1.27
CA VAL A 198 -18.56 7.31 2.71
C VAL A 198 -19.82 7.80 3.40
N TYR A 199 -20.20 7.10 4.45
CA TYR A 199 -21.35 7.39 5.29
C TYR A 199 -20.89 7.68 6.71
N GLY A 200 -21.57 8.57 7.40
CA GLY A 200 -21.31 8.90 8.80
C GLY A 200 -22.59 9.42 9.46
N LEU A 201 -22.50 9.74 10.75
CA LEU A 201 -23.64 10.29 11.49
C LEU A 201 -23.70 11.80 11.37
N ARG A 202 -24.92 12.32 11.15
CA ARG A 202 -25.26 13.74 11.31
C ARG A 202 -26.55 13.81 12.10
N GLU A 203 -26.50 14.46 13.26
CA GLU A 203 -27.65 14.54 14.19
C GLU A 203 -28.24 13.16 14.53
N GLY A 204 -27.36 12.16 14.71
CA GLY A 204 -27.76 10.77 15.01
C GLY A 204 -28.32 9.98 13.83
N ARG A 205 -28.34 10.54 12.62
CA ARG A 205 -28.83 9.88 11.41
C ARG A 205 -27.69 9.47 10.51
N LEU A 206 -27.76 8.24 9.97
CA LEU A 206 -26.82 7.77 8.96
C LEU A 206 -27.06 8.51 7.65
N VAL A 207 -26.06 9.23 7.16
CA VAL A 207 -26.11 9.99 5.91
C VAL A 207 -24.85 9.78 5.09
N GLN A 208 -24.96 9.93 3.77
CA GLN A 208 -23.77 9.96 2.92
C GLN A 208 -23.07 11.32 3.08
N ILE A 209 -21.81 11.30 3.53
CA ILE A 209 -21.03 12.52 3.74
C ILE A 209 -20.09 12.84 2.59
N ALA A 210 -19.62 11.82 1.86
CA ALA A 210 -18.76 11.99 0.69
C ALA A 210 -18.90 10.84 -0.30
N ALA A 211 -18.57 11.08 -1.56
CA ALA A 211 -18.46 10.04 -2.58
C ALA A 211 -17.53 10.50 -3.71
N THR A 212 -16.89 9.54 -4.38
CA THR A 212 -16.29 9.78 -5.68
C THR A 212 -17.37 10.03 -6.74
N LYS A 213 -16.98 10.50 -7.93
CA LYS A 213 -17.88 10.43 -9.08
C LYS A 213 -18.08 8.96 -9.45
N PHE A 214 -19.30 8.61 -9.86
CA PHE A 214 -19.53 7.36 -10.56
C PHE A 214 -18.62 7.24 -11.79
N ILE A 215 -18.11 6.04 -12.05
CA ILE A 215 -17.08 5.80 -13.08
C ILE A 215 -17.63 5.72 -14.52
N GLY A 216 -18.86 6.15 -14.74
CA GLY A 216 -19.42 6.61 -16.00
C GLY A 216 -20.28 5.61 -16.78
N ARG A 217 -20.19 4.29 -16.53
CA ARG A 217 -20.96 3.26 -17.24
C ARG A 217 -21.42 2.16 -16.28
N PRO A 218 -22.61 1.57 -16.48
CA PRO A 218 -23.04 0.43 -15.67
C PRO A 218 -22.07 -0.74 -15.82
N ASN A 219 -22.09 -1.68 -14.87
CA ASN A 219 -21.24 -2.87 -14.87
C ASN A 219 -19.74 -2.49 -14.92
N ARG A 220 -19.41 -1.39 -14.23
CA ARG A 220 -18.05 -0.99 -13.92
C ARG A 220 -17.97 -0.92 -12.42
N TRP A 221 -17.03 -1.68 -11.88
CA TRP A 221 -16.94 -1.96 -10.46
C TRP A 221 -15.59 -1.54 -9.88
N LEU A 222 -15.54 -1.40 -8.57
CA LEU A 222 -14.38 -1.02 -7.77
C LEU A 222 -14.18 -2.08 -6.69
N ASN A 223 -12.94 -2.39 -6.35
CA ASN A 223 -12.66 -3.19 -5.16
C ASN A 223 -11.69 -2.45 -4.24
N VAL A 224 -12.06 -2.31 -2.96
CA VAL A 224 -11.19 -1.69 -1.95
C VAL A 224 -9.95 -2.55 -1.78
N ALA A 225 -8.78 -1.90 -1.81
CA ALA A 225 -7.49 -2.55 -1.67
C ALA A 225 -6.92 -2.44 -0.25
N GLY A 226 -7.22 -1.33 0.44
CA GLY A 226 -6.83 -1.09 1.82
C GLY A 226 -7.34 0.28 2.29
N ILE A 227 -7.49 0.45 3.60
CA ILE A 227 -7.82 1.73 4.23
C ILE A 227 -6.83 1.90 5.38
N GLU A 228 -5.86 2.78 5.20
CA GLU A 228 -4.74 2.97 6.14
C GLU A 228 -4.18 4.40 6.03
N ASP A 229 -3.39 4.83 7.01
CA ASP A 229 -2.62 6.09 6.96
C ASP A 229 -1.37 5.96 6.07
N TYR A 230 -1.60 5.83 4.75
CA TYR A 230 -0.52 5.72 3.77
C TYR A 230 0.37 6.97 3.68
N VAL A 231 -0.16 8.14 4.09
CA VAL A 231 0.58 9.41 4.07
C VAL A 231 1.36 9.67 5.36
N GLY A 232 1.03 8.99 6.45
CA GLY A 232 1.69 9.10 7.76
C GLY A 232 1.31 10.36 8.54
N ASN A 233 0.07 10.85 8.42
CA ASN A 233 -0.40 12.07 9.09
C ASN A 233 -1.51 11.85 10.13
N GLY A 234 -1.82 10.59 10.46
CA GLY A 234 -2.84 10.18 11.43
C GLY A 234 -4.26 10.08 10.87
N GLY A 235 -4.50 10.43 9.59
CA GLY A 235 -5.77 10.20 8.92
C GLY A 235 -5.69 9.05 7.93
N PHE A 236 -6.79 8.35 7.69
CA PHE A 236 -6.81 7.19 6.81
C PHE A 236 -7.10 7.60 5.36
N GLN A 237 -6.49 6.88 4.40
CA GLN A 237 -6.80 7.00 2.99
C GLN A 237 -7.35 5.67 2.47
N ILE A 238 -8.24 5.76 1.48
CA ILE A 238 -8.88 4.61 0.85
C ILE A 238 -8.14 4.29 -0.44
N ALA A 239 -7.38 3.20 -0.42
CA ALA A 239 -6.83 2.60 -1.63
C ALA A 239 -7.87 1.67 -2.27
N TYR A 240 -8.10 1.79 -3.57
CA TYR A 240 -9.01 0.90 -4.30
C TYR A 240 -8.57 0.71 -5.76
N VAL A 241 -8.90 -0.45 -6.33
CA VAL A 241 -8.67 -0.70 -7.75
C VAL A 241 -9.94 -0.42 -8.53
N GLN A 242 -9.86 0.54 -9.44
CA GLN A 242 -10.92 0.80 -10.40
C GLN A 242 -10.88 -0.22 -11.52
N THR A 243 -12.00 -0.89 -11.76
CA THR A 243 -12.21 -1.88 -12.83
C THR A 243 -11.14 -2.97 -12.87
N PRO A 244 -10.97 -3.75 -11.79
CA PRO A 244 -9.88 -4.73 -11.64
C PRO A 244 -9.83 -5.79 -12.74
N HIS A 245 -10.90 -6.00 -13.50
CA HIS A 245 -10.98 -7.01 -14.56
C HIS A 245 -10.64 -6.50 -15.96
N ILE A 246 -10.49 -5.19 -16.13
CA ILE A 246 -10.25 -4.57 -17.45
C ILE A 246 -9.18 -3.48 -17.39
N GLY A 247 -9.40 -2.44 -16.59
CA GLY A 247 -8.57 -1.22 -16.59
C GLY A 247 -7.48 -1.29 -15.53
N GLY A 248 -7.80 -1.81 -14.35
CA GLY A 248 -6.82 -2.09 -13.32
C GLY A 248 -6.04 -0.87 -12.83
N VAL A 249 -6.76 0.21 -12.49
CA VAL A 249 -6.15 1.45 -11.99
C VAL A 249 -6.24 1.48 -10.47
N LEU A 250 -5.11 1.34 -9.78
CA LEU A 250 -5.01 1.59 -8.35
C LEU A 250 -5.16 3.10 -8.11
N LYS A 251 -6.05 3.46 -7.19
CA LYS A 251 -6.31 4.85 -6.78
C LYS A 251 -6.20 4.98 -5.29
N LEU A 252 -5.77 6.15 -4.84
CA LEU A 252 -5.79 6.58 -3.44
C LEU A 252 -6.65 7.82 -3.32
N VAL A 253 -7.62 7.78 -2.41
CA VAL A 253 -8.46 8.95 -2.07
C VAL A 253 -8.43 9.22 -0.57
N GLU A 254 -8.61 10.47 -0.20
CA GLU A 254 -8.61 10.94 1.18
C GLU A 254 -9.86 11.78 1.44
N LEU A 255 -10.47 11.61 2.60
CA LEU A 255 -11.57 12.47 3.05
C LEU A 255 -11.00 13.80 3.54
N ARG A 256 -11.25 14.88 2.81
CA ARG A 256 -10.87 16.24 3.20
C ARG A 256 -11.99 17.22 2.88
N GLU A 257 -12.39 18.01 3.87
CA GLU A 257 -13.41 19.06 3.72
C GLU A 257 -14.74 18.50 3.16
N GLY A 258 -15.16 17.32 3.65
CA GLY A 258 -16.38 16.65 3.21
C GLY A 258 -16.34 16.10 1.77
N LYS A 259 -15.14 15.92 1.19
CA LYS A 259 -14.96 15.37 -0.16
C LYS A 259 -13.87 14.31 -0.19
N LEU A 260 -14.06 13.30 -1.04
CA LEU A 260 -12.99 12.38 -1.41
C LEU A 260 -12.10 13.02 -2.47
N LYS A 261 -10.87 13.39 -2.10
CA LYS A 261 -9.87 13.98 -3.00
C LYS A 261 -8.89 12.89 -3.45
N ASN A 262 -8.62 12.82 -4.76
CA ASN A 262 -7.59 11.92 -5.29
C ASN A 262 -6.21 12.38 -4.82
N ARG A 263 -5.40 11.42 -4.39
CA ARG A 263 -4.01 11.62 -3.97
C ARG A 263 -3.05 11.02 -4.99
N ALA A 264 -3.23 9.75 -5.34
CA ALA A 264 -2.35 9.03 -6.25
C ALA A 264 -3.14 8.08 -7.15
N GLU A 265 -2.60 7.78 -8.33
CA GLU A 265 -3.10 6.71 -9.19
C GLU A 265 -1.98 6.02 -9.97
N ALA A 266 -2.15 4.72 -10.24
CA ALA A 266 -1.24 3.93 -11.05
C ALA A 266 -1.97 2.79 -11.75
N GLY A 267 -1.63 2.54 -13.02
CA GLY A 267 -2.19 1.44 -13.80
C GLY A 267 -1.48 0.11 -13.58
N GLY A 268 -2.11 -0.97 -14.03
CA GLY A 268 -1.49 -2.29 -14.12
C GLY A 268 -1.68 -3.18 -12.89
N PHE A 269 -2.83 -3.08 -12.22
CA PHE A 269 -3.15 -3.85 -11.01
C PHE A 269 -4.50 -4.56 -11.11
N SER A 270 -4.66 -5.68 -10.43
CA SER A 270 -5.93 -6.42 -10.33
C SER A 270 -6.04 -7.09 -8.95
N ASN A 271 -6.86 -6.56 -8.05
CA ASN A 271 -7.14 -7.17 -6.74
C ASN A 271 -8.47 -7.94 -6.71
N HIS A 272 -8.96 -8.42 -7.85
CA HIS A 272 -10.15 -9.27 -7.91
C HIS A 272 -10.19 -10.09 -9.18
N PHE A 273 -10.89 -11.22 -9.17
CA PHE A 273 -11.26 -11.96 -10.38
C PHE A 273 -12.77 -12.21 -10.42
N ILE A 274 -13.33 -12.18 -11.62
CA ILE A 274 -14.78 -12.25 -11.83
C ILE A 274 -15.35 -13.53 -11.21
N GLY A 275 -16.45 -13.38 -10.47
CA GLY A 275 -17.19 -14.48 -9.85
C GLY A 275 -16.66 -14.93 -8.49
N SER A 276 -15.58 -14.33 -7.99
CA SER A 276 -15.06 -14.61 -6.66
C SER A 276 -15.88 -13.93 -5.57
N ARG A 277 -16.06 -14.61 -4.45
CA ARG A 277 -16.51 -13.99 -3.19
C ARG A 277 -15.36 -13.35 -2.39
N LYS A 278 -14.12 -13.73 -2.72
CA LYS A 278 -12.91 -13.23 -2.08
C LYS A 278 -12.56 -11.85 -2.63
N MET A 279 -12.56 -10.84 -1.77
CA MET A 279 -12.30 -9.45 -2.13
C MET A 279 -10.95 -8.95 -1.61
N GLY A 280 -10.27 -9.71 -0.76
CA GLY A 280 -9.05 -9.29 -0.07
C GLY A 280 -7.76 -9.65 -0.81
N LEU A 281 -7.71 -9.61 -2.15
CA LEU A 281 -6.47 -9.86 -2.92
C LEU A 281 -5.49 -8.66 -2.83
N SER A 282 -5.32 -8.11 -1.64
CA SER A 282 -4.37 -7.05 -1.32
C SER A 282 -4.18 -6.98 0.19
N ALA A 283 -3.04 -6.47 0.63
CA ALA A 283 -2.73 -6.30 2.05
C ALA A 283 -1.87 -5.07 2.27
N SER A 284 -2.14 -4.32 3.33
CA SER A 284 -1.31 -3.18 3.76
C SER A 284 -0.38 -3.59 4.89
N GLY A 285 0.80 -2.99 4.95
CA GLY A 285 1.75 -3.19 6.04
C GLY A 285 3.09 -2.53 5.74
N ASP A 286 3.92 -2.32 6.76
CA ASP A 286 5.32 -1.91 6.57
C ASP A 286 6.16 -3.15 6.21
N PHE A 287 6.07 -3.56 4.94
CA PHE A 287 6.66 -4.82 4.48
C PHE A 287 8.17 -4.71 4.25
N ASN A 288 8.67 -3.52 3.92
CA ASN A 288 10.10 -3.25 3.76
C ASN A 288 10.77 -2.70 5.04
N GLN A 289 10.01 -2.58 6.13
CA GLN A 289 10.44 -2.11 7.45
C GLN A 289 11.03 -0.69 7.45
N ASP A 290 10.69 0.17 6.50
CA ASP A 290 11.22 1.54 6.42
C ASP A 290 10.44 2.56 7.26
N GLY A 291 9.38 2.12 7.94
CA GLY A 291 8.49 2.95 8.76
C GLY A 291 7.34 3.57 7.96
N ARG A 292 7.19 3.27 6.68
CA ARG A 292 6.04 3.67 5.85
C ARG A 292 5.21 2.46 5.50
N LEU A 293 3.90 2.68 5.32
CA LEU A 293 3.02 1.62 4.88
C LEU A 293 3.20 1.34 3.39
N ASP A 294 3.35 0.06 3.08
CA ASP A 294 3.29 -0.49 1.74
C ASP A 294 1.90 -1.12 1.48
N LEU A 295 1.58 -1.28 0.21
CA LEU A 295 0.45 -2.06 -0.29
C LEU A 295 0.97 -3.20 -1.16
N ALA A 296 0.69 -4.43 -0.72
CA ALA A 296 0.89 -5.65 -1.48
C ALA A 296 -0.37 -5.92 -2.31
N LEU A 297 -0.23 -6.04 -3.64
CA LEU A 297 -1.33 -6.40 -4.53
C LEU A 297 -0.83 -6.99 -5.86
N PRO A 298 -1.67 -7.74 -6.60
CA PRO A 298 -1.26 -8.34 -7.86
C PRO A 298 -1.13 -7.31 -8.98
N ASP A 299 -0.27 -7.62 -9.96
CA ASP A 299 -0.32 -6.98 -11.27
C ASP A 299 -1.61 -7.33 -12.04
N ALA A 300 -1.80 -6.71 -13.22
CA ALA A 300 -3.06 -6.76 -13.96
C ALA A 300 -3.51 -8.18 -14.37
N ASP A 301 -2.58 -9.11 -14.62
CA ASP A 301 -2.91 -10.50 -14.96
C ASP A 301 -2.88 -11.46 -13.75
N ARG A 302 -2.55 -10.91 -12.57
CA ARG A 302 -2.39 -11.54 -11.25
C ARG A 302 -1.25 -12.53 -11.14
N LYS A 303 -0.28 -12.53 -12.07
CA LYS A 303 0.87 -13.46 -12.05
C LYS A 303 2.09 -12.92 -11.33
N ALA A 304 2.09 -11.66 -10.93
CA ALA A 304 3.12 -11.11 -10.07
C ALA A 304 2.52 -10.47 -8.81
N LEU A 305 3.18 -10.68 -7.68
CA LEU A 305 2.96 -9.87 -6.48
C LEU A 305 3.79 -8.58 -6.62
N ARG A 306 3.14 -7.42 -6.47
CA ARG A 306 3.82 -6.11 -6.41
C ARG A 306 3.67 -5.54 -5.00
N ILE A 307 4.77 -5.01 -4.48
CA ILE A 307 4.80 -4.17 -3.27
C ILE A 307 4.98 -2.74 -3.73
N VAL A 308 4.02 -1.87 -3.39
CA VAL A 308 4.08 -0.45 -3.72
C VAL A 308 4.00 0.39 -2.46
N THR A 309 4.67 1.53 -2.46
CA THR A 309 4.64 2.52 -1.37
C THR A 309 4.19 3.87 -1.92
N LEU A 310 3.68 4.74 -1.05
CA LEU A 310 3.34 6.10 -1.44
C LEU A 310 4.58 7.01 -1.28
N ALA A 311 5.14 7.45 -2.40
CA ALA A 311 6.24 8.40 -2.45
C ALA A 311 5.71 9.78 -2.88
N GLY A 312 5.41 10.64 -1.91
CA GLY A 312 4.68 11.88 -2.16
C GLY A 312 3.23 11.58 -2.56
N ASP A 313 2.83 11.95 -3.78
CA ASP A 313 1.50 11.66 -4.34
C ASP A 313 1.58 10.62 -5.49
N VAL A 314 2.60 9.76 -5.47
CA VAL A 314 2.84 8.73 -6.49
C VAL A 314 3.01 7.36 -5.85
N TRP A 315 2.34 6.35 -6.42
CA TRP A 315 2.62 4.94 -6.11
C TRP A 315 3.95 4.51 -6.71
N ALA A 316 4.96 4.32 -5.86
CA ALA A 316 6.28 3.83 -6.25
C ALA A 316 6.37 2.31 -6.07
N ASN A 317 7.00 1.61 -7.01
CA ASN A 317 7.29 0.19 -6.87
C ASN A 317 8.46 0.00 -5.88
N VAL A 318 8.24 -0.81 -4.86
CA VAL A 318 9.27 -1.26 -3.93
C VAL A 318 9.86 -2.59 -4.39
N ALA A 319 9.00 -3.54 -4.76
CA ALA A 319 9.42 -4.86 -5.21
C ALA A 319 8.35 -5.52 -6.10
N ALA A 320 8.78 -6.50 -6.91
CA ALA A 320 7.89 -7.31 -7.73
C ALA A 320 8.42 -8.75 -7.81
N PHE A 321 7.51 -9.72 -7.71
CA PHE A 321 7.85 -11.15 -7.70
C PHE A 321 6.95 -11.92 -8.65
N GLN A 322 7.54 -12.61 -9.63
CA GLN A 322 6.82 -13.49 -10.53
C GLN A 322 6.38 -14.76 -9.78
N LEU A 323 5.15 -15.20 -10.06
CA LEU A 323 4.53 -16.37 -9.45
C LEU A 323 4.21 -17.42 -10.53
N PRO A 324 4.23 -18.71 -10.18
CA PRO A 324 3.98 -19.78 -11.15
C PRO A 324 2.52 -19.87 -11.61
N ALA A 325 1.60 -19.20 -10.91
CA ALA A 325 0.17 -19.17 -11.21
C ALA A 325 -0.44 -17.87 -10.68
N ARG A 326 -1.69 -17.58 -11.06
CA ARG A 326 -2.37 -16.35 -10.62
C ARG A 326 -2.72 -16.37 -9.14
N ILE A 327 -2.65 -15.21 -8.50
CA ILE A 327 -3.21 -14.99 -7.17
C ILE A 327 -4.73 -15.03 -7.23
N ASP A 328 -5.37 -15.87 -6.41
CA ASP A 328 -6.83 -16.04 -6.35
C ASP A 328 -7.38 -16.20 -4.91
N LYS A 329 -6.51 -16.06 -3.90
CA LYS A 329 -6.87 -16.06 -2.49
C LYS A 329 -6.68 -14.67 -1.88
N ASP A 330 -7.31 -14.45 -0.72
CA ASP A 330 -7.05 -13.23 0.04
C ASP A 330 -5.57 -13.17 0.42
N MET A 331 -5.01 -11.97 0.51
CA MET A 331 -3.66 -11.73 1.00
C MET A 331 -3.74 -11.48 2.49
N LEU A 332 -2.96 -12.23 3.26
CA LEU A 332 -3.01 -12.18 4.72
C LEU A 332 -1.70 -11.62 5.26
N VAL A 333 -1.80 -10.66 6.17
CA VAL A 333 -0.65 -10.14 6.89
C VAL A 333 -0.37 -11.05 8.08
N ASP A 334 0.87 -11.49 8.20
CA ASP A 334 1.37 -12.17 9.40
C ASP A 334 2.42 -11.29 10.07
N THR A 335 2.17 -10.95 11.33
CA THR A 335 3.01 -10.06 12.13
C THR A 335 3.75 -10.88 13.17
N GLY A 336 5.09 -10.87 13.09
CA GLY A 336 5.96 -11.56 14.03
C GLY A 336 6.99 -10.60 14.67
N PRO A 337 7.86 -11.12 15.54
CA PRO A 337 8.89 -10.33 16.21
C PRO A 337 9.89 -9.68 15.24
N ASP A 338 10.09 -10.26 14.05
CA ASP A 338 11.00 -9.73 13.02
C ASP A 338 10.29 -8.86 11.97
N GLY A 339 9.09 -8.36 12.28
CA GLY A 339 8.27 -7.53 11.39
C GLY A 339 7.16 -8.28 10.66
N GLN A 340 6.61 -7.63 9.64
CA GLN A 340 5.45 -8.12 8.89
C GLN A 340 5.86 -8.95 7.67
N SER A 341 4.99 -9.88 7.29
CA SER A 341 5.08 -10.65 6.05
C SER A 341 3.70 -10.77 5.41
N VAL A 342 3.67 -10.98 4.10
CA VAL A 342 2.42 -11.24 3.37
C VAL A 342 2.37 -12.69 2.92
N VAL A 343 1.26 -13.36 3.22
CA VAL A 343 0.97 -14.72 2.78
C VAL A 343 -0.06 -14.65 1.66
N ILE A 344 0.25 -15.32 0.55
CA ILE A 344 -0.55 -15.32 -0.68
C ILE A 344 -0.87 -16.76 -1.09
N GLY A 345 -2.05 -16.96 -1.67
CA GLY A 345 -2.47 -18.23 -2.26
C GLY A 345 -2.77 -18.09 -3.75
N LEU A 346 -2.44 -19.14 -4.51
CA LEU A 346 -2.54 -19.16 -5.97
C LEU A 346 -3.60 -20.16 -6.47
N GLU A 347 -4.05 -19.95 -7.72
CA GLU A 347 -5.07 -20.78 -8.39
C GLU A 347 -4.64 -22.24 -8.61
N ASN A 348 -3.33 -22.52 -8.62
CA ASN A 348 -2.78 -23.87 -8.72
C ASN A 348 -2.71 -24.61 -7.36
N GLY A 349 -3.19 -23.99 -6.27
CA GLY A 349 -3.18 -24.55 -4.93
C GLY A 349 -1.89 -24.35 -4.14
N GLU A 350 -0.89 -23.66 -4.71
CA GLU A 350 0.33 -23.31 -3.99
C GLU A 350 0.15 -22.06 -3.12
N TYR A 351 0.90 -21.98 -2.03
CA TYR A 351 0.94 -20.84 -1.13
C TYR A 351 2.36 -20.34 -0.95
N TYR A 352 2.51 -19.02 -0.82
CA TYR A 352 3.81 -18.38 -0.64
C TYR A 352 3.75 -17.36 0.49
N ARG A 353 4.89 -17.14 1.12
CA ARG A 353 5.12 -16.10 2.11
C ARG A 353 6.26 -15.21 1.62
N LEU A 354 5.98 -13.92 1.51
CA LEU A 354 6.98 -12.89 1.25
C LEU A 354 7.35 -12.21 2.57
N LYS A 355 8.64 -12.20 2.89
CA LYS A 355 9.19 -11.51 4.06
C LYS A 355 10.41 -10.70 3.64
N TYR A 356 10.55 -9.51 4.20
CA TYR A 356 11.78 -8.72 4.14
C TYR A 356 12.63 -8.99 5.37
N ALA A 357 13.94 -9.15 5.17
CA ALA A 357 14.92 -9.25 6.25
C ALA A 357 15.93 -8.11 6.08
N LYS A 358 16.11 -7.31 7.12
CA LYS A 358 17.11 -6.23 7.19
C LYS A 358 18.50 -6.73 7.53
#